data_AF-A0A9J7M178-F1
#
_entry.id   AF-A0A9J7M178-F1
#
_cell.length_a   1.000
_cell.length_b   1.000
_cell.length_c   1.000
_cell.angle_alpha   90.00
_cell.angle_beta   90.00
_cell.angle_gamma   90.00
#
_symmetry.space_group_name_H-M   'P 1'
#
loop_
_entity.id
_entity.type
_entity.pdbx_description
1 polymer ?
#
loop_
_entity_poly.entity_id
_entity_poly.type
_entity_poly.pdbx_seq_one_letter_code
_entity_poly.pdbx_strand_id
1 'polypeptide(L)'
;MPTSCCALNCTNRKDKGSRKKFFRIPAEPGRRAAWLRALKRSDFEQGKKNPTAAWTPRGHERVCSDHFISGNPSKDPADPDYVPSLFNLPTSASCNRSRNPVAKKDRYMRAAKRLRVSSENEAPPTSLNDEEMIADPPPESVETLRDPLPESVETLREQLTKVQEEK
;
A
#
# COMPACT_ATOMS: atom_id res chain seq x y z
N MET A 1 13.36 33.41 4.52
CA MET A 1 12.94 32.95 3.17
C MET A 1 11.55 32.32 3.24
N PRO A 2 10.61 32.70 2.36
CA PRO A 2 9.29 32.08 2.31
C PRO A 2 9.40 30.63 1.87
N THR A 3 8.59 29.76 2.47
CA THR A 3 8.55 28.34 2.11
C THR A 3 7.68 28.15 0.87
N SER A 4 8.22 27.56 -0.20
CA SER A 4 7.47 27.25 -1.43
C SER A 4 7.30 25.75 -1.62
N CYS A 5 6.27 25.36 -2.38
CA CYS A 5 6.08 23.97 -2.75
C CYS A 5 7.15 23.51 -3.76
N CYS A 6 7.65 22.28 -3.62
CA CYS A 6 8.61 21.68 -4.56
C CYS A 6 7.95 20.84 -5.66
N ALA A 7 6.65 20.62 -5.60
CA ALA A 7 5.91 19.88 -6.62
C ALA A 7 5.99 20.58 -7.99
N LEU A 8 6.01 19.77 -9.05
CA LEU A 8 5.98 20.29 -10.42
C LEU A 8 4.72 21.12 -10.67
N ASN A 9 4.88 22.26 -11.34
CA ASN A 9 3.81 23.20 -11.69
C ASN A 9 2.98 23.72 -10.50
N CYS A 10 3.55 23.67 -9.28
CA CYS A 10 2.91 24.22 -8.09
C CYS A 10 3.55 25.55 -7.71
N THR A 11 2.77 26.63 -7.72
CA THR A 11 3.21 27.99 -7.34
C THR A 11 2.87 28.34 -5.90
N ASN A 12 2.33 27.40 -5.13
CA ASN A 12 1.92 27.60 -3.75
C ASN A 12 3.09 28.03 -2.86
N ARG A 13 2.88 29.11 -2.10
CA ARG A 13 3.82 29.67 -1.13
C ARG A 13 3.18 29.78 0.25
N LYS A 14 4.02 29.74 1.27
CA LYS A 14 3.60 29.89 2.67
C LYS A 14 3.51 31.38 2.98
N ASP A 15 2.30 31.91 2.85
CA ASP A 15 1.97 33.30 3.15
C ASP A 15 1.22 33.40 4.48
N LYS A 16 1.35 34.54 5.18
CA LYS A 16 0.58 34.82 6.40
C LYS A 16 -0.90 34.96 6.02
N GLY A 17 -1.70 33.92 6.28
CA GLY A 17 -3.13 33.89 5.98
C GLY A 17 -3.56 32.70 5.11
N SER A 18 -2.62 31.98 4.48
CA SER A 18 -3.00 30.78 3.73
C SER A 18 -3.28 29.62 4.69
N ARG A 19 -4.42 28.93 4.49
CA ARG A 19 -4.76 27.70 5.22
C ARG A 19 -3.96 26.47 4.75
N LYS A 20 -3.03 26.66 3.80
CA LYS A 20 -2.27 25.59 3.17
C LYS A 20 -1.16 25.13 4.11
N LYS A 21 -1.08 23.82 4.32
CA LYS A 21 -0.02 23.21 5.13
C LYS A 21 1.14 22.85 4.21
N PHE A 22 2.36 22.94 4.73
CA PHE A 22 3.58 22.58 4.00
C PHE A 22 4.30 21.48 4.75
N PHE A 23 4.35 20.29 4.15
CA PHE A 23 4.91 19.09 4.75
C PHE A 23 6.35 18.87 4.30
N ARG A 24 7.19 18.42 5.23
CA ARG A 24 8.55 17.96 4.92
C ARG A 24 8.50 16.63 4.20
N ILE A 25 9.43 16.42 3.28
CA ILE A 25 9.63 15.10 2.70
C ILE A 25 10.08 14.15 3.82
N PRO A 26 9.46 12.95 3.96
CA PRO A 26 9.82 11.99 4.98
C PRO A 26 11.31 11.61 4.96
N ALA A 27 11.84 11.27 6.13
CA ALA A 27 13.20 10.75 6.29
C ALA A 27 13.26 9.24 6.03
N GLU A 28 12.18 8.51 6.33
CA GLU A 28 12.08 7.06 6.12
C GLU A 28 12.36 6.68 4.66
N PRO A 29 13.33 5.80 4.38
CA PRO A 29 13.83 5.59 3.03
C PRO A 29 12.75 5.09 2.05
N GLY A 30 11.91 4.15 2.47
CA GLY A 30 10.82 3.62 1.64
C GLY A 30 9.76 4.67 1.29
N ARG A 31 9.30 5.43 2.30
CA ARG A 31 8.32 6.50 2.11
C ARG A 31 8.89 7.68 1.33
N ARG A 32 10.14 8.04 1.62
CA ARG A 32 10.89 9.09 0.90
C ARG A 32 11.00 8.74 -0.57
N ALA A 33 11.44 7.53 -0.92
CA ALA A 33 11.54 7.09 -2.31
C ALA A 33 10.19 7.16 -3.03
N ALA A 34 9.10 6.77 -2.36
CA ALA A 34 7.75 6.87 -2.91
C ALA A 34 7.31 8.32 -3.19
N TRP A 35 7.62 9.25 -2.28
CA TRP A 35 7.35 10.68 -2.48
C TRP A 35 8.18 11.27 -3.62
N LEU A 36 9.47 10.94 -3.70
CA LEU A 36 10.35 11.40 -4.77
C LEU A 36 9.87 10.93 -6.15
N ARG A 37 9.48 9.66 -6.23
CA ARG A 37 8.89 9.08 -7.45
C ARG A 37 7.60 9.79 -7.85
N ALA A 38 6.75 10.12 -6.88
CA ALA A 38 5.49 10.79 -7.14
C ALA A 38 5.67 12.24 -7.62
N LEU A 39 6.65 12.96 -7.08
CA LEU A 39 6.98 14.33 -7.49
C LEU A 39 7.53 14.42 -8.93
N LYS A 40 7.97 13.29 -9.53
CA LYS A 40 8.44 13.16 -10.92
C LYS A 40 9.43 14.24 -11.37
N ARG A 41 10.22 14.81 -10.45
CA ARG A 41 11.17 15.90 -10.75
C ARG A 41 12.46 15.45 -11.41
N SER A 42 12.61 14.16 -11.66
CA SER A 42 13.69 13.62 -12.45
C SER A 42 13.49 14.02 -13.91
N ASP A 43 14.45 14.76 -14.46
CA ASP A 43 14.66 14.95 -15.89
C ASP A 43 14.94 13.60 -16.61
N PHE A 44 14.03 12.64 -16.54
CA PHE A 44 14.06 11.42 -17.37
C PHE A 44 13.29 11.64 -18.68
N GLU A 45 13.44 12.83 -19.27
CA GLU A 45 13.04 13.06 -20.65
C GLU A 45 14.30 12.85 -21.50
N GLN A 46 14.30 11.75 -22.23
CA GLN A 46 15.19 11.50 -23.35
C GLN A 46 15.35 12.79 -24.17
N GLY A 47 16.56 13.36 -24.23
CA GLY A 47 16.86 14.48 -25.14
C GLY A 47 17.42 15.77 -24.53
N LYS A 48 17.66 15.87 -23.21
CA LYS A 48 18.48 16.98 -22.68
C LYS A 48 19.98 16.64 -22.75
N LYS A 49 20.75 17.52 -23.41
CA LYS A 49 22.20 17.40 -23.66
C LYS A 49 23.09 17.36 -22.41
N ASN A 50 22.53 17.53 -21.21
CA ASN A 50 23.24 17.41 -19.93
C ASN A 50 22.37 16.58 -18.96
N PRO A 51 22.67 15.29 -18.69
CA PRO A 51 21.98 14.46 -17.70
C PRO A 51 22.44 14.81 -16.27
N THR A 52 22.49 16.10 -15.93
CA THR A 52 23.13 16.58 -14.70
C THR A 52 22.18 16.50 -13.50
N ALA A 53 22.47 15.49 -12.68
CA ALA A 53 22.03 15.28 -11.30
C ALA A 53 20.54 14.95 -11.12
N ALA A 54 20.26 13.68 -10.81
CA ALA A 54 18.99 13.27 -10.24
C ALA A 54 18.59 14.23 -9.10
N TRP A 55 17.50 14.98 -9.31
CA TRP A 55 17.04 15.96 -8.34
C TRP A 55 16.86 15.30 -6.98
N THR A 56 17.69 15.70 -6.02
CA THR A 56 17.67 15.19 -4.65
C THR A 56 17.32 16.32 -3.70
N PRO A 57 16.22 16.21 -2.93
CA PRO A 57 15.87 17.26 -1.98
C PRO A 57 16.86 17.31 -0.83
N ARG A 58 17.42 18.50 -0.59
CA ARG A 58 18.48 18.79 0.39
C ARG A 58 17.95 19.06 1.80
N GLY A 59 16.64 18.98 2.02
CA GLY A 59 15.98 19.04 3.34
C GLY A 59 15.09 20.25 3.58
N HIS A 60 15.12 21.24 2.70
CA HIS A 60 14.27 22.45 2.76
C HIS A 60 13.02 22.37 1.89
N GLU A 61 12.94 21.36 1.04
CA GLU A 61 11.84 21.13 0.12
C GLU A 61 10.57 20.76 0.89
N ARG A 62 9.44 21.34 0.47
CA ARG A 62 8.13 21.10 1.09
C ARG A 62 7.10 20.79 0.04
N VAL A 63 6.14 19.95 0.39
CA VAL A 63 4.96 19.66 -0.43
C VAL A 63 3.74 20.29 0.25
N CYS A 64 2.91 21.02 -0.49
CA CYS A 64 1.72 21.63 0.11
C CYS A 64 0.57 20.62 0.25
N SER A 65 -0.41 20.94 1.11
CA SER A 65 -1.60 20.14 1.37
C SER A 65 -2.39 19.76 0.13
N ASP A 66 -2.44 20.63 -0.88
CA ASP A 66 -3.23 20.41 -2.10
C ASP A 66 -2.82 19.16 -2.89
N HIS A 67 -1.65 18.58 -2.61
CA HIS A 67 -1.19 17.35 -3.27
C HIS A 67 -1.73 16.06 -2.61
N PHE A 68 -2.47 16.20 -1.52
CA PHE A 68 -3.11 15.11 -0.76
C PHE A 68 -4.63 15.27 -0.81
N ILE A 69 -5.35 14.16 -0.88
CA ILE A 69 -6.82 14.12 -0.97
C ILE A 69 -7.43 14.67 0.31
N SER A 70 -6.92 14.25 1.48
CA SER A 70 -7.35 14.80 2.78
C SER A 70 -6.63 16.11 3.17
N GLY A 71 -5.71 16.60 2.35
CA GLY A 71 -4.85 17.74 2.70
C GLY A 71 -3.72 17.40 3.67
N ASN A 72 -3.58 16.14 4.07
CA ASN A 72 -2.60 15.68 5.05
C ASN A 72 -1.99 14.33 4.63
N PRO A 73 -0.67 14.12 4.79
CA PRO A 73 -0.04 12.86 4.43
C PRO A 73 -0.33 11.77 5.46
N SER A 74 -0.79 10.60 5.00
CA SER A 74 -1.02 9.44 5.86
C SER A 74 0.27 8.67 6.15
N LYS A 75 0.32 7.98 7.30
CA LYS A 75 1.41 7.05 7.65
C LYS A 75 1.17 5.65 7.09
N ASP A 76 -0.07 5.30 6.80
CA ASP A 76 -0.44 3.96 6.34
C ASP A 76 -0.12 3.79 4.86
N PRO A 77 0.69 2.80 4.46
CA PRO A 77 1.04 2.57 3.05
C PRO A 77 -0.17 2.26 2.15
N ALA A 78 -1.25 1.74 2.74
CA ALA A 78 -2.49 1.42 2.04
C ALA A 78 -3.38 2.66 1.75
N ASP A 79 -3.17 3.75 2.49
CA ASP A 79 -3.93 4.99 2.30
C ASP A 79 -3.46 5.70 1.03
N PRO A 80 -4.36 6.16 0.14
CA PRO A 80 -3.95 6.97 -1.01
C PRO A 80 -3.23 8.28 -0.67
N ASP A 81 -3.40 8.82 0.55
CA ASP A 81 -2.68 10.00 1.05
C ASP A 81 -1.26 9.69 1.54
N TYR A 82 -0.80 8.43 1.46
CA TYR A 82 0.56 8.05 1.84
C TYR A 82 1.63 8.78 1.02
N VAL A 83 1.34 9.08 -0.24
CA VAL A 83 2.19 9.82 -1.20
C VAL A 83 1.41 11.00 -1.78
N PRO A 84 2.07 12.11 -2.12
CA PRO A 84 1.43 13.18 -2.88
C PRO A 84 1.01 12.62 -4.24
N SER A 85 -0.26 12.70 -4.58
CA SER A 85 -0.82 12.04 -5.78
C SER A 85 -1.57 13.00 -6.69
N LEU A 86 -1.98 14.16 -6.18
CA LEU A 86 -2.70 15.17 -6.96
C LEU A 86 -1.69 16.11 -7.61
N PHE A 87 -1.47 15.96 -8.91
CA PHE A 87 -0.63 16.88 -9.68
C PHE A 87 -1.38 17.36 -10.91
N ASN A 88 -1.41 18.67 -11.12
CA ASN A 88 -1.92 19.30 -12.34
C ASN A 88 -0.84 19.23 -13.43
N LEU A 89 -0.46 18.00 -13.80
CA LEU A 89 0.45 17.77 -14.92
C LEU A 89 -0.38 17.67 -16.20
N PRO A 90 0.00 18.35 -17.30
CA PRO A 90 -0.59 18.07 -18.61
C PRO A 90 -0.18 16.65 -19.00
N THR A 91 -1.06 15.68 -18.77
CA THR A 91 -0.86 14.30 -19.20
C THR A 91 -1.38 14.15 -20.62
N SER A 92 -0.61 13.58 -21.55
CA SER A 92 -1.17 13.04 -22.78
C SER A 92 -2.26 12.03 -22.40
N ALA A 93 -3.40 12.04 -23.12
CA ALA A 93 -4.64 11.34 -22.75
C ALA A 93 -4.48 9.84 -22.36
N SER A 94 -3.37 9.21 -22.76
CA SER A 94 -3.03 7.81 -22.49
C SER A 94 -2.42 7.54 -21.11
N CYS A 95 -1.78 8.51 -20.44
CA CYS A 95 -1.17 8.30 -19.12
C CYS A 95 -2.09 8.63 -17.92
N ASN A 96 -3.40 8.70 -18.16
CA ASN A 96 -4.49 8.93 -17.21
C ASN A 96 -4.67 7.76 -16.19
N ARG A 97 -3.60 7.06 -15.81
CA ARG A 97 -3.59 6.01 -14.78
C ARG A 97 -3.85 6.55 -13.36
N SER A 98 -4.16 7.84 -13.21
CA SER A 98 -4.82 8.34 -12.00
C SER A 98 -6.30 8.00 -12.08
N ARG A 99 -6.64 6.73 -11.80
CA ARG A 99 -8.00 6.38 -11.39
C ARG A 99 -8.39 7.37 -10.29
N ASN A 100 -9.49 8.10 -10.52
CA ASN A 100 -10.02 9.16 -9.66
C ASN A 100 -9.53 9.04 -8.20
N PRO A 101 -8.65 9.92 -7.72
CA PRO A 101 -8.02 9.80 -6.41
C PRO A 101 -9.05 9.78 -5.27
N VAL A 102 -10.18 10.47 -5.44
CA VAL A 102 -11.32 10.41 -4.52
C VAL A 102 -11.87 8.98 -4.42
N ALA A 103 -12.12 8.33 -5.56
CA ALA A 103 -12.60 6.95 -5.58
C ALA A 103 -11.61 5.97 -4.94
N LYS A 104 -10.30 6.25 -5.01
CA LYS A 104 -9.28 5.46 -4.30
C LYS A 104 -9.39 5.63 -2.78
N LYS A 105 -9.64 6.86 -2.29
CA LYS A 105 -9.90 7.11 -0.86
C LYS A 105 -11.16 6.41 -0.39
N ASP A 106 -12.24 6.46 -1.17
CA ASP A 106 -13.48 5.76 -0.82
C ASP A 106 -13.28 4.25 -0.68
N ARG A 107 -12.48 3.64 -1.58
CA ARG A 107 -12.15 2.21 -1.49
C ARG A 107 -11.38 1.90 -0.20
N TYR A 108 -10.38 2.72 0.14
CA TYR A 108 -9.64 2.58 1.39
C TYR A 108 -10.58 2.70 2.61
N MET A 109 -11.45 3.71 2.64
CA MET A 109 -12.41 3.91 3.74
C MET A 109 -13.38 2.73 3.91
N ARG A 110 -13.89 2.16 2.79
CA ARG A 110 -14.74 0.97 2.83
C ARG A 110 -14.00 -0.26 3.35
N ALA A 111 -12.75 -0.45 2.96
CA ALA A 111 -11.91 -1.55 3.45
C ALA A 111 -11.62 -1.39 4.96
N ALA A 112 -11.25 -0.18 5.40
CA ALA A 112 -11.02 0.12 6.81
C ALA A 112 -12.26 -0.12 7.67
N LYS A 113 -13.46 0.21 7.16
CA LYS A 113 -14.73 -0.06 7.87
C LYS A 113 -14.95 -1.56 8.08
N ARG A 114 -14.65 -2.40 7.08
CA ARG A 114 -14.79 -3.87 7.21
C ARG A 114 -13.89 -4.44 8.30
N LEU A 115 -12.65 -3.98 8.38
CA LEU A 115 -11.69 -4.44 9.39
C LEU A 115 -12.12 -4.08 10.82
N ARG A 116 -12.68 -2.89 11.03
CA ARG A 116 -13.19 -2.47 12.36
C ARG A 116 -14.37 -3.33 12.81
N VAL A 117 -15.32 -3.60 11.91
CA VAL A 117 -16.48 -4.47 12.21
C VAL A 117 -16.01 -5.89 12.59
N SER A 118 -14.97 -6.42 11.94
CA SER A 118 -14.40 -7.72 12.31
C SER A 118 -13.75 -7.70 13.70
N SER A 119 -13.07 -6.63 14.09
CA SER A 119 -12.46 -6.54 15.43
C SER A 119 -13.46 -6.30 16.56
N GLU A 120 -14.62 -5.70 16.26
CA GLU A 120 -15.69 -5.45 17.25
C GLU A 120 -16.57 -6.68 17.49
N ASN A 121 -16.60 -7.63 16.56
CA ASN A 121 -17.36 -8.88 16.68
C ASN A 121 -16.56 -10.04 17.32
N GLU A 122 -15.27 -9.85 17.64
CA GLU A 122 -14.52 -10.75 18.51
C GLU A 122 -14.92 -10.42 19.96
N ALA A 123 -15.83 -11.23 20.52
CA ALA A 123 -16.28 -11.08 21.90
C ALA A 123 -15.10 -11.09 22.88
N PRO A 124 -15.14 -10.31 23.99
CA PRO A 124 -14.09 -10.34 24.99
C PRO A 124 -13.92 -11.76 25.55
N PRO A 125 -12.68 -12.22 25.82
CA PRO A 125 -12.48 -13.54 26.43
C PRO A 125 -13.19 -13.56 27.78
N THR A 126 -14.21 -14.39 27.88
CA THR A 126 -14.86 -14.76 29.14
C THR A 126 -13.79 -15.32 30.07
N SER A 127 -13.41 -14.52 31.09
CA SER A 127 -12.59 -14.98 32.19
C SER A 127 -13.38 -15.99 33.02
N LEU A 128 -12.94 -17.25 33.04
CA LEU A 128 -13.34 -18.24 34.03
C LEU A 128 -12.09 -18.95 34.54
N ASN A 129 -11.67 -18.49 35.71
CA ASN A 129 -11.01 -19.16 36.85
C ASN A 129 -10.15 -20.41 36.60
N ASP A 130 -8.89 -20.30 37.03
CA ASP A 130 -8.00 -21.40 37.36
C ASP A 130 -8.46 -22.12 38.65
N GLU A 131 -8.71 -23.44 38.62
CA GLU A 131 -8.47 -24.34 39.77
C GLU A 131 -8.42 -25.84 39.36
N GLU A 132 -7.22 -26.40 39.51
CA GLU A 132 -6.77 -27.76 39.84
C GLU A 132 -7.06 -29.05 39.03
N MET A 133 -5.93 -29.77 38.88
CA MET A 133 -5.66 -31.12 38.43
C MET A 133 -6.38 -32.22 39.24
N ILE A 134 -6.93 -33.23 38.54
CA ILE A 134 -6.90 -34.62 39.02
C ILE A 134 -6.53 -35.55 37.85
N ALA A 135 -5.58 -36.46 38.12
CA ALA A 135 -4.87 -37.33 37.19
C ALA A 135 -5.71 -38.50 36.60
N ASP A 136 -5.28 -38.99 35.43
CA ASP A 136 -5.82 -40.11 34.63
C ASP A 136 -5.87 -41.48 35.35
N PRO A 137 -6.73 -42.41 34.87
CA PRO A 137 -6.18 -43.57 34.14
C PRO A 137 -7.00 -44.04 32.90
N PRO A 138 -6.40 -44.88 32.02
CA PRO A 138 -6.89 -45.24 30.67
C PRO A 138 -7.63 -46.60 30.66
N PRO A 139 -7.87 -47.30 29.52
CA PRO A 139 -8.06 -46.94 28.10
C PRO A 139 -9.40 -47.47 27.55
N GLU A 140 -9.86 -47.04 26.37
CA GLU A 140 -10.55 -47.97 25.44
C GLU A 140 -10.64 -47.45 24.00
N SER A 141 -10.47 -48.39 23.09
CA SER A 141 -10.32 -48.31 21.64
C SER A 141 -11.50 -47.69 20.91
N VAL A 142 -11.22 -46.72 20.02
CA VAL A 142 -12.01 -46.52 18.80
C VAL A 142 -11.09 -46.21 17.63
N GLU A 143 -10.85 -47.24 16.82
CA GLU A 143 -10.54 -47.06 15.41
C GLU A 143 -11.64 -46.22 14.77
N THR A 144 -11.28 -45.24 13.94
CA THR A 144 -12.13 -44.90 12.78
C THR A 144 -11.33 -44.13 11.73
N LEU A 145 -11.18 -44.82 10.59
CA LEU A 145 -11.21 -44.30 9.21
C LEU A 145 -10.12 -43.29 8.81
N ARG A 146 -8.98 -43.87 8.36
CA ARG A 146 -8.23 -43.30 7.25
C ARG A 146 -9.04 -43.49 5.98
N ASP A 147 -9.55 -42.40 5.41
CA ASP A 147 -10.03 -42.41 4.03
C ASP A 147 -8.86 -42.61 3.05
N PRO A 148 -9.04 -43.45 2.02
CA PRO A 148 -8.00 -43.80 1.07
C PRO A 148 -7.71 -42.68 0.07
N LEU A 149 -6.43 -42.50 -0.19
CA LEU A 149 -5.83 -41.68 -1.23
C LEU A 149 -6.45 -42.01 -2.61
N PRO A 150 -6.92 -41.03 -3.40
CA PRO A 150 -7.46 -41.33 -4.72
C PRO A 150 -6.32 -41.64 -5.71
N GLU A 151 -6.33 -42.85 -6.28
CA GLU A 151 -5.48 -43.36 -7.38
C GLU A 151 -5.61 -42.57 -8.71
N SER A 152 -6.22 -41.38 -8.69
CA SER A 152 -6.49 -40.58 -9.88
C SER A 152 -5.34 -39.62 -10.26
N VAL A 153 -4.32 -39.47 -9.41
CA VAL A 153 -3.23 -38.51 -9.67
C VAL A 153 -2.05 -39.12 -10.44
N GLU A 154 -1.81 -40.42 -10.27
CA GLU A 154 -0.71 -41.12 -10.95
C GLU A 154 -1.06 -41.44 -12.41
N THR A 155 -2.32 -41.82 -12.67
CA THR A 155 -2.82 -42.06 -14.04
C THR A 155 -2.80 -40.80 -14.91
N LEU A 156 -3.01 -39.61 -14.33
CA LEU A 156 -2.87 -38.33 -15.05
C LEU A 156 -1.41 -37.97 -15.37
N ARG A 157 -0.46 -38.39 -14.52
CA ARG A 157 0.98 -38.13 -14.77
C ARG A 157 1.52 -38.99 -15.91
N GLU A 158 1.13 -40.25 -16.00
CA GLU A 158 1.52 -41.14 -17.11
C GLU A 158 0.91 -40.72 -18.47
N GLN A 159 -0.28 -40.12 -18.46
CA GLN A 159 -0.87 -39.61 -19.70
C GLN A 159 -0.13 -38.38 -20.24
N LEU A 160 0.43 -37.54 -19.37
CA LEU A 160 1.19 -36.35 -19.79
C LEU A 160 2.58 -36.70 -20.33
N THR A 161 3.23 -37.77 -19.85
CA THR A 161 4.54 -38.18 -20.37
C THR A 161 4.45 -38.78 -21.77
N LYS A 162 3.40 -39.55 -22.07
CA LYS A 162 3.18 -40.12 -23.41
C LYS A 162 2.95 -39.06 -24.50
N VAL A 163 2.37 -37.90 -24.16
CA VAL A 163 2.14 -36.81 -25.12
C VAL A 163 3.43 -36.05 -25.47
N GLN A 164 4.48 -36.14 -24.63
CA GLN A 164 5.75 -35.44 -24.86
C GLN A 164 6.75 -36.21 -25.73
N GLU A 165 6.54 -37.51 -25.94
CA GLU A 165 7.45 -38.35 -26.76
C GLU A 165 7.02 -38.48 -28.24
N GLU A 166 5.82 -38.01 -28.62
CA GLU A 166 5.31 -38.09 -30.01
C GLU A 166 5.50 -36.78 -30.81
N LYS A 167 6.56 -35.99 -30.55
CA LYS A 167 6.86 -34.79 -31.35
C LYS A 167 8.32 -34.62 -31.71
#